data_AF-S4RH00-F1
#
_entry.id   AF-S4RH00-F1
#
_cell.length_a   1.000
_cell.length_b   1.000
_cell.length_c   1.000
_cell.angle_alpha   90.00
_cell.angle_beta   90.00
_cell.angle_gamma   90.00
#
_symmetry.space_group_name_H-M   'P 1'
#
loop_
_entity.id
_entity.type
_entity.pdbx_description
1 polymer ?
#
loop_
_entity_poly.entity_id
_entity_poly.type
_entity_poly.pdbx_seq_one_letter_code
_entity_poly.pdbx_strand_id
1 'polypeptide(L)' 'MVLRQLAQRNFSSSSRLQLKNRVPEFQKVFQEDNGLPVHLKGGVRDAVLYRVTMTLTVLGTGIMAYQLFQAAMPQNK' A
#
# COMPACT_ATOMS: atom_id res chain seq x y z
N MET A 1 6.88 -43.58 -34.54
CA MET A 1 6.69 -42.11 -34.54
C MET A 1 5.68 -41.61 -33.49
N VAL A 2 4.78 -42.45 -32.95
CA VAL A 2 3.74 -42.06 -31.98
C VAL A 2 4.26 -41.83 -30.55
N LEU A 3 5.28 -42.58 -30.13
CA LEU A 3 5.84 -42.51 -28.75
C LEU A 3 6.56 -41.18 -28.44
N ARG A 4 7.14 -40.51 -29.44
CA ARG A 4 7.78 -39.18 -29.25
C ARG A 4 6.77 -38.09 -28.91
N GLN A 5 5.56 -38.14 -29.50
CA GLN A 5 4.52 -37.13 -29.26
C GLN A 5 3.92 -37.23 -27.85
N LEU A 6 3.82 -38.45 -27.32
CA LEU A 6 3.34 -38.68 -25.95
C LEU A 6 4.35 -38.21 -24.89
N ALA A 7 5.65 -38.33 -25.16
CA ALA A 7 6.72 -37.86 -24.28
C ALA A 7 6.90 -36.33 -24.29
N GLN A 8 6.45 -35.62 -25.34
CA GLN A 8 6.53 -34.16 -25.46
C GLN A 8 5.33 -33.41 -24.86
N ARG A 9 4.42 -34.10 -24.14
CA ARG A 9 3.45 -33.42 -23.27
C ARG A 9 4.22 -32.75 -22.13
N ASN A 10 4.71 -31.54 -22.38
CA ASN A 10 5.20 -30.63 -21.35
C ASN A 10 4.08 -30.48 -20.32
N PHE A 11 4.23 -31.14 -19.19
CA PHE A 11 3.31 -31.09 -18.07
C PHE A 11 3.46 -29.72 -17.42
N SER A 12 2.83 -28.69 -18.02
CA SER A 12 2.73 -27.36 -17.44
C SER A 12 1.63 -27.36 -16.38
N SER A 13 1.87 -28.06 -15.27
CA SER A 13 1.07 -27.99 -14.06
C SER A 13 1.42 -26.73 -13.28
N SER A 14 1.17 -25.56 -13.85
CA SER A 14 0.85 -24.42 -13.01
C SER A 14 -0.57 -24.69 -12.51
N SER A 15 -0.74 -25.07 -11.26
CA SER A 15 -2.03 -25.01 -10.56
C SER A 15 -2.53 -23.57 -10.66
N ARG A 16 -3.29 -23.27 -11.72
CA ARG A 16 -3.81 -21.94 -11.98
C ARG A 16 -4.92 -21.69 -10.99
N LEU A 17 -4.60 -21.22 -9.78
CA LEU A 17 -5.45 -20.23 -9.14
C LEU A 17 -5.55 -19.08 -10.17
N GLN A 18 -6.53 -19.16 -11.08
CA GLN A 18 -6.82 -18.12 -12.07
C GLN A 18 -7.32 -16.91 -11.29
N LEU A 19 -6.40 -16.18 -10.66
CA LEU A 19 -6.70 -14.87 -10.10
C LEU A 19 -7.22 -14.04 -11.27
N LYS A 20 -8.50 -13.71 -11.21
CA LYS A 20 -9.15 -12.92 -12.26
C LYS A 20 -8.43 -11.59 -12.38
N ASN A 21 -8.10 -11.18 -13.61
CA ASN A 21 -7.49 -9.87 -13.84
C ASN A 21 -8.47 -8.77 -13.39
N ARG A 22 -8.07 -8.00 -12.37
CA ARG A 22 -8.83 -6.86 -11.82
C ARG A 22 -8.28 -5.51 -12.25
N VAL A 23 -7.24 -5.46 -13.09
CA VAL A 23 -6.63 -4.18 -13.55
C VAL A 23 -7.66 -3.24 -14.18
N PRO A 24 -8.58 -3.69 -15.07
CA PRO A 24 -9.59 -2.80 -15.64
C PRO A 24 -10.54 -2.20 -14.59
N GLU A 25 -10.78 -2.90 -13.47
CA GLU A 25 -11.64 -2.42 -12.40
C GLU A 25 -10.94 -1.31 -11.60
N PHE A 26 -9.67 -1.53 -11.23
CA PHE A 26 -8.89 -0.50 -10.56
C PHE A 26 -8.59 0.69 -11.46
N GLN A 27 -8.38 0.49 -12.76
CA GLN A 27 -8.22 1.59 -13.71
C GLN A 27 -9.45 2.50 -13.72
N LYS A 28 -10.67 1.95 -13.70
CA LYS A 28 -11.89 2.76 -13.60
C LYS A 28 -11.93 3.59 -12.32
N VAL A 29 -11.63 2.98 -11.17
CA VAL A 29 -11.61 3.68 -9.87
C VAL A 29 -10.57 4.80 -9.85
N PHE A 30 -9.34 4.53 -10.29
CA PHE A 30 -8.25 5.51 -10.23
C PHE A 30 -8.25 6.52 -11.40
N GLN A 31 -9.03 6.29 -12.45
CA GLN A 31 -9.20 7.24 -13.56
C GLN A 31 -10.54 7.99 -13.52
N GLU A 32 -11.44 7.66 -12.59
CA GLU A 32 -12.67 8.43 -12.37
C GLU A 32 -12.35 9.92 -12.16
N ASP A 33 -13.03 10.80 -12.87
CA ASP A 33 -12.82 12.25 -12.79
C ASP A 33 -13.63 12.87 -11.64
N ASN A 34 -13.28 12.47 -10.42
CA ASN A 34 -13.93 12.90 -9.18
C ASN A 34 -13.14 14.00 -8.44
N GLY A 35 -12.08 14.53 -9.05
CA GLY A 35 -11.22 15.56 -8.47
C GLY A 35 -10.40 15.12 -7.24
N LEU A 36 -10.46 13.84 -6.84
CA LEU A 36 -9.70 13.35 -5.69
C LEU A 36 -8.22 13.20 -6.02
N PRO A 37 -7.32 13.58 -5.10
CA PRO A 37 -5.89 13.32 -5.27
C PRO A 37 -5.61 11.82 -5.19
N VAL A 38 -4.56 11.36 -5.89
CA VAL A 38 -4.25 9.92 -6.04
C VAL A 38 -4.10 9.16 -4.70
N HIS A 39 -3.63 9.81 -3.64
CA HIS A 39 -3.44 9.21 -2.31
C HIS A 39 -4.72 9.08 -1.48
N LEU A 40 -5.86 9.58 -1.95
CA LEU A 40 -7.20 9.39 -1.36
C LEU A 40 -8.16 8.67 -2.31
N LYS A 41 -7.69 8.33 -3.52
CA LYS A 41 -8.56 7.85 -4.60
C LYS A 41 -9.06 6.42 -4.41
N GLY A 42 -8.44 5.64 -3.53
CA GLY A 42 -8.93 4.34 -3.08
C GLY A 42 -10.03 4.42 -2.00
N GLY A 43 -10.45 5.63 -1.60
CA GLY A 43 -11.64 5.86 -0.78
C GLY A 43 -11.39 5.87 0.73
N VAL A 44 -12.32 5.31 1.51
CA VAL A 44 -12.36 5.45 2.97
C VAL A 44 -11.10 4.92 3.65
N ARG A 45 -10.56 3.80 3.17
CA ARG A 45 -9.33 3.21 3.74
C ARG A 45 -8.15 4.17 3.63
N ASP A 46 -8.00 4.81 2.47
CA ASP A 46 -6.91 5.75 2.21
C ASP A 46 -7.06 6.98 3.10
N ALA A 47 -8.28 7.49 3.28
CA ALA A 47 -8.56 8.61 4.17
C ALA A 47 -8.28 8.30 5.64
N VAL A 48 -8.67 7.11 6.12
CA VAL A 48 -8.37 6.67 7.50
C VAL A 48 -6.87 6.55 7.70
N LEU A 49 -6.17 5.88 6.77
CA LEU A 49 -4.72 5.70 6.85
C LEU A 49 -4.00 7.05 6.86
N TYR A 50 -4.36 7.95 5.95
CA TYR A 50 -3.79 9.31 5.90
C TYR A 50 -3.96 10.06 7.22
N ARG A 51 -5.17 10.07 7.79
CA ARG A 51 -5.46 10.79 9.04
C ARG A 51 -4.69 10.21 10.22
N VAL A 52 -4.60 8.89 10.32
CA VAL A 52 -3.84 8.21 11.38
C VAL A 52 -2.36 8.53 11.26
N THR A 53 -1.78 8.41 10.06
CA THR A 53 -0.36 8.73 9.82
C THR A 53 -0.05 10.19 10.11
N MET A 54 -0.90 11.12 9.67
CA MET A 54 -0.72 12.54 9.95
C MET A 54 -0.80 12.83 11.45
N THR A 55 -1.78 12.26 12.14
CA THR A 55 -1.94 12.42 13.59
C THR A 55 -0.72 11.91 14.34
N LEU A 56 -0.25 10.70 14.03
CA LEU A 56 0.94 10.13 14.65
C LEU A 56 2.18 11.00 14.41
N THR A 57 2.36 11.51 13.19
CA THR A 57 3.50 12.35 12.84
C THR A 57 3.47 13.66 13.61
N VAL A 58 2.35 14.37 13.61
CA VAL A 58 2.20 15.65 14.32
C VAL A 58 2.42 15.47 15.83
N LEU A 59 1.82 14.44 16.42
CA LEU A 59 2.01 14.13 17.84
C LEU A 59 3.47 13.77 18.15
N GLY A 60 4.07 12.91 17.33
CA GLY A 60 5.46 12.50 17.47
C GLY A 60 6.42 13.68 17.38
N THR A 61 6.23 14.58 16.41
CA THR A 61 7.01 15.82 16.28
C THR A 61 6.84 16.72 17.51
N GLY A 62 5.62 16.85 18.04
CA GLY A 62 5.37 17.63 19.26
C GLY A 62 6.10 17.06 20.48
N ILE A 63 6.04 15.75 20.68
CA ILE A 63 6.76 15.06 21.77
C ILE A 63 8.27 15.23 21.60
N MET A 64 8.79 15.03 20.38
CA MET A 64 10.21 15.21 20.08
C MET A 64 10.67 16.65 20.39
N ALA A 65 9.90 17.66 20.00
CA ALA A 65 10.21 19.06 20.28
C ALA A 65 10.23 19.34 21.80
N TYR A 66 9.26 18.82 22.55
CA TYR A 66 9.21 18.94 24.01
C TYR A 66 10.41 18.27 24.70
N GLN A 67 10.77 17.05 24.26
CA GLN A 67 11.93 16.33 24.78
C GLN A 67 13.23 17.05 24.45
N LEU A 68 13.38 17.54 23.22
CA LEU A 68 14.53 18.31 22.80
C LEU A 68 14.69 19.58 23.62
N PHE A 69 13.60 20.31 23.86
CA PHE A 69 13.59 21.50 24.70
C PHE A 69 14.06 21.21 26.13
N GLN A 70 13.51 20.16 26.76
CA GLN A 70 13.93 19.74 28.10
C GLN A 70 15.39 19.30 28.15
N ALA A 71 15.88 18.61 27.11
CA ALA A 71 17.27 18.16 27.03
C ALA A 71 18.25 19.32 26.79
N ALA A 72 17.81 20.38 26.11
CA ALA A 72 18.62 21.55 25.83
C ALA A 72 18.78 22.48 27.05
N MET A 73 17.85 22.43 28.00
CA MET A 73 17.95 23.22 29.23
C MET A 73 18.82 22.53 30.29
N PRO A 74 19.63 23.29 31.05
CA PRO A 74 20.42 22.72 32.13
C PRO A 74 19.49 22.16 33.21
N GLN A 75 19.64 20.89 33.52
CA GLN A 75 18.94 20.27 34.64
C GLN A 75 19.72 20.54 35.92
N ASN A 76 19.07 21.13 36.92
CA ASN A 76 19.66 21.23 38.25
C ASN A 76 19.84 19.82 38.81
N LYS A 77 21.01 19.55 39.40
CA LYS A 77 21.31 18.28 40.08
C LYS A 77 20.53 18.16 41.39
#